data_AF-A0A0Q9YW40-F1
#
_entry.id   AF-A0A0Q9YW40-F1
#
_cell.length_a   1.000
_cell.length_b   1.000
_cell.length_c   1.000
_cell.angle_alpha   90.00
_cell.angle_beta   90.00
_cell.angle_gamma   90.00
#
_symmetry.space_group_name_H-M   'P 1'
#
loop_
_entity.id
_entity.type
_entity.pdbx_description
1 polymer ?
#
loop_
_entity_poly.entity_id
_entity_poly.type
_entity_poly.pdbx_seq_one_letter_code
_entity_poly.pdbx_strand_id
1 'polypeptide(L)'
;MSLRDFLVTFHREDAVLTLRGKRIDKNQVKQLGFGAEKKVYGIKGSKECFFIPSRLNENWDNLIDTEKEACDHILSVGLKAQRYEKVPLTVESSSARYTINVLVSKNFKNIAQDDSITIHDSKSALNKFTGKSFNFYNGKIENLRDKKWNFAIIEKILKEYAIALTFQLPIRAVQHNDDSEHLCFELSNNRPPKARYFFWDVAGDFNFSGPPIVPDLKILKSGTRNLEYKNHSNPLLKRLYSKNNGLELLCNQLACVFGENRKEFEKMGFTNPTDAALACEKALFESIPKLTFENTVTDARRHALSKLREFIQVFKDETNKSQNNDRVLRDLLRSAISTGNLNVVEEVVQLIDNKSRFTTDYGKALFDFAKLYPEKTIQIYLNEHLGNVAPQKATISAQTPPKAASASSKKAPSTRKERIAKKDKTSEPDVPLESNETGLAPIVKATLFGVATCALFWCLGMSSIVSAVMFAGSFVASLYYDYRKHQPMLTPLKHSNQQNSSSSQNENAIDSVRSNLWKPSFELSLNNQDNLRPPYTQVNQKTLRLR
;
A
#
# COMPACT_ATOMS: atom_id res chain seq x y z
N MET A 1 -7.72 -18.13 33.28
CA MET A 1 -8.80 -18.71 32.46
C MET A 1 -8.17 -19.34 31.23
N SER A 2 -8.42 -20.62 30.95
CA SER A 2 -7.67 -21.36 29.93
C SER A 2 -8.28 -21.16 28.54
N LEU A 3 -7.56 -20.49 27.63
CA LEU A 3 -7.94 -20.34 26.23
C LEU A 3 -8.18 -21.69 25.53
N ARG A 4 -7.50 -22.74 26.00
CA ARG A 4 -7.69 -24.12 25.55
C ARG A 4 -9.11 -24.58 25.78
N ASP A 5 -9.65 -24.35 26.98
CA ASP A 5 -10.98 -24.83 27.35
C ASP A 5 -12.06 -24.05 26.60
N PHE A 6 -11.83 -22.75 26.37
CA PHE A 6 -12.67 -21.95 25.47
C PHE A 6 -12.74 -22.56 24.06
N LEU A 7 -11.59 -22.85 23.43
CA LEU A 7 -11.56 -23.39 22.06
C LEU A 7 -12.16 -24.79 21.96
N VAL A 8 -11.90 -25.66 22.95
CA VAL A 8 -12.51 -26.98 23.03
C VAL A 8 -14.03 -26.85 23.12
N THR A 9 -14.53 -25.96 23.97
CA THR A 9 -15.98 -25.73 24.13
C THR A 9 -16.58 -25.12 22.87
N PHE A 10 -15.90 -24.17 22.22
CA PHE A 10 -16.36 -23.53 21.00
C PHE A 10 -16.58 -24.53 19.85
N HIS A 11 -15.78 -25.61 19.80
CA HIS A 11 -15.87 -26.61 18.74
C HIS A 11 -16.88 -27.72 19.01
N ARG A 12 -17.58 -27.72 20.15
CA ARG A 12 -18.69 -28.64 20.39
C ARG A 12 -19.92 -28.26 19.56
N GLU A 13 -20.70 -29.26 19.18
CA GLU A 13 -21.93 -29.07 18.40
C GLU A 13 -23.06 -28.45 19.24
N ASP A 14 -23.11 -28.76 20.54
CA ASP A 14 -24.07 -28.24 21.50
C ASP A 14 -23.71 -26.82 22.00
N ALA A 15 -22.62 -26.24 21.50
CA ALA A 15 -22.16 -24.95 21.95
C ALA A 15 -23.14 -23.81 21.57
N VAL A 16 -23.39 -22.95 22.54
CA VAL A 16 -24.16 -21.72 22.37
C VAL A 16 -23.23 -20.54 22.58
N LEU A 17 -23.25 -19.61 21.64
CA LEU A 17 -22.47 -18.39 21.71
C LEU A 17 -23.33 -17.24 22.23
N THR A 18 -22.76 -16.36 23.05
CA THR A 18 -23.36 -15.07 23.38
C THR A 18 -22.41 -13.95 22.98
N LEU A 19 -22.82 -13.14 22.01
CA LEU A 19 -22.07 -12.00 21.48
C LEU A 19 -22.92 -10.74 21.61
N ARG A 20 -22.43 -9.71 22.31
CA ARG A 20 -23.20 -8.49 22.66
C ARG A 20 -24.60 -8.82 23.24
N GLY A 21 -24.67 -9.80 24.13
CA GLY A 21 -25.92 -10.25 24.75
C GLY A 21 -26.86 -11.06 23.84
N LYS A 22 -26.54 -11.24 22.55
CA LYS A 22 -27.33 -12.04 21.61
C LYS A 22 -26.87 -13.49 21.63
N ARG A 23 -27.81 -14.41 21.85
CA ARG A 23 -27.60 -15.86 21.79
C ARG A 23 -27.57 -16.33 20.33
N ILE A 24 -26.52 -17.08 19.96
CA ILE A 24 -26.26 -17.57 18.60
C ILE A 24 -25.92 -19.05 18.72
N ASP A 25 -26.72 -19.90 18.09
CA ASP A 25 -26.46 -21.34 18.07
C ASP A 25 -25.29 -21.67 17.15
N LYS A 26 -24.54 -22.73 17.46
CA LYS A 26 -23.35 -23.11 16.67
C LYS A 26 -23.65 -23.30 15.19
N ASN A 27 -24.82 -23.85 14.85
CA ASN A 27 -25.26 -24.07 13.47
C ASN A 27 -25.56 -22.78 12.68
N GLN A 28 -25.65 -21.64 13.35
CA GLN A 28 -25.79 -20.31 12.74
C GLN A 28 -24.45 -19.68 12.40
N VAL A 29 -23.34 -20.32 12.76
CA VAL A 29 -21.99 -19.79 12.60
C VAL A 29 -21.29 -20.56 11.50
N LYS A 30 -20.77 -19.84 10.50
CA LYS A 30 -20.01 -20.43 9.40
C LYS A 30 -18.60 -19.86 9.36
N GLN A 31 -17.59 -20.72 9.28
CA GLN A 31 -16.23 -20.27 9.06
C GLN A 31 -16.13 -19.60 7.68
N LEU A 32 -15.65 -18.36 7.65
CA LEU A 32 -15.42 -17.58 6.43
C LEU A 32 -13.99 -17.71 5.94
N GLY A 33 -13.04 -17.83 6.86
CA GLY A 33 -11.61 -17.91 6.55
C GLY A 33 -10.78 -18.31 7.76
N PHE A 34 -9.49 -18.54 7.54
CA PHE A 34 -8.51 -18.79 8.58
C PHE A 34 -7.15 -18.29 8.13
N GLY A 35 -6.35 -17.83 9.08
CA GLY A 35 -4.95 -17.46 8.93
C GLY A 35 -4.08 -18.21 9.93
N ALA A 36 -2.80 -17.82 9.98
CA ALA A 36 -1.85 -18.41 10.92
C ALA A 36 -2.25 -18.14 12.37
N GLU A 37 -2.81 -16.96 12.67
CA GLU A 37 -3.11 -16.51 14.04
C GLU A 37 -4.60 -16.58 14.42
N LYS A 38 -5.51 -16.47 13.43
CA LYS A 38 -6.95 -16.26 13.70
C LYS A 38 -7.83 -17.08 12.77
N LYS A 39 -9.04 -17.38 13.22
CA LYS A 39 -10.14 -17.93 12.42
C LYS A 39 -11.27 -16.92 12.39
N VAL A 40 -11.89 -16.75 11.23
CA VAL A 40 -12.97 -15.79 11.02
C VAL A 40 -14.28 -16.54 10.83
N TYR A 41 -15.29 -16.16 11.60
CA TYR A 41 -16.61 -16.77 11.57
C TYR A 41 -17.70 -15.73 11.28
N GLY A 42 -18.55 -16.02 10.30
CA GLY A 42 -19.72 -15.23 9.96
C GLY A 42 -20.97 -15.74 10.68
N ILE A 43 -21.87 -14.83 11.01
CA ILE A 43 -23.14 -15.15 11.68
C ILE A 43 -24.26 -15.13 10.63
N LYS A 44 -25.04 -16.21 10.53
CA LYS A 44 -26.16 -16.35 9.59
C LYS A 44 -27.17 -15.23 9.82
N GLY A 45 -27.58 -14.58 8.72
CA GLY A 45 -28.52 -13.45 8.77
C GLY A 45 -27.91 -12.13 9.29
N SER A 46 -26.63 -12.10 9.65
CA SER A 46 -25.91 -10.88 10.04
C SER A 46 -24.96 -10.40 8.94
N LYS A 47 -24.63 -9.10 8.99
CA LYS A 47 -23.53 -8.55 8.18
C LYS A 47 -22.15 -8.77 8.80
N GLU A 48 -22.12 -9.21 10.06
CA GLU A 48 -20.94 -9.25 10.89
C GLU A 48 -20.22 -10.61 10.83
N CYS A 49 -18.93 -10.56 11.13
CA CYS A 49 -18.07 -11.68 11.44
C CYS A 49 -17.27 -11.38 12.70
N PHE A 50 -16.80 -12.43 13.37
CA PHE A 50 -15.96 -12.33 14.55
C PHE A 50 -14.72 -13.22 14.41
N PHE A 51 -13.68 -12.86 15.17
CA PHE A 51 -12.36 -13.45 15.09
C PHE A 51 -12.06 -14.19 16.39
N ILE A 52 -11.60 -15.43 16.27
CA ILE A 52 -11.12 -16.22 17.41
C ILE A 52 -9.69 -16.69 17.13
N PRO A 53 -8.90 -17.06 18.14
CA PRO A 53 -7.57 -17.55 17.90
C PRO A 53 -7.57 -18.86 17.12
N SER A 54 -6.63 -19.01 16.18
CA SER A 54 -6.43 -20.26 15.42
C SER A 54 -5.74 -21.34 16.25
N ARG A 55 -4.91 -20.93 17.22
CA ARG A 55 -4.04 -21.73 18.08
C ARG A 55 -4.06 -21.18 19.51
N LEU A 56 -3.52 -21.92 20.47
CA LEU A 56 -3.29 -21.41 21.81
C LEU A 56 -2.29 -20.25 21.75
N ASN A 57 -2.80 -19.03 21.85
CA ASN A 57 -2.00 -17.82 21.93
C ASN A 57 -2.26 -17.16 23.29
N GLU A 58 -1.29 -17.27 24.19
CA GLU A 58 -1.40 -16.75 25.57
C GLU A 58 -1.53 -15.23 25.60
N ASN A 59 -1.16 -14.54 24.51
CA ASN A 59 -1.24 -13.08 24.37
C ASN A 59 -2.39 -12.63 23.46
N TRP A 60 -3.48 -13.41 23.38
CA TRP A 60 -4.61 -13.12 22.50
C TRP A 60 -5.17 -11.71 22.67
N ASP A 61 -5.37 -11.24 23.90
CA ASP A 61 -5.90 -9.89 24.17
C ASP A 61 -4.99 -8.79 23.63
N ASN A 62 -3.67 -8.89 23.88
CA ASN A 62 -2.68 -7.95 23.34
C ASN A 62 -2.69 -7.94 21.80
N LEU A 63 -2.84 -9.12 21.18
CA LEU A 63 -2.85 -9.25 19.73
C LEU A 63 -4.04 -8.50 19.12
N ILE A 64 -5.24 -8.71 19.68
CA ILE A 64 -6.44 -8.04 19.17
C ILE A 64 -6.48 -6.55 19.50
N ASP A 65 -5.89 -6.13 20.62
CA ASP A 65 -5.73 -4.71 20.95
C ASP A 65 -4.81 -4.03 19.94
N THR A 66 -3.64 -4.63 19.69
CA THR A 66 -2.67 -4.13 18.71
C THR A 66 -3.30 -4.04 17.31
N GLU A 67 -4.03 -5.07 16.88
CA GLU A 67 -4.72 -5.03 15.58
C GLU A 67 -5.74 -3.89 15.49
N LYS A 68 -6.58 -3.77 16.51
CA LYS A 68 -7.62 -2.75 16.53
C LYS A 68 -6.99 -1.36 16.48
N GLU A 69 -6.00 -1.11 17.33
CA GLU A 69 -5.26 0.15 17.37
C GLU A 69 -4.60 0.45 16.02
N ALA A 70 -4.02 -0.57 15.37
CA ALA A 70 -3.41 -0.44 14.08
C ALA A 70 -4.40 -0.01 13.00
N CYS A 71 -5.53 -0.72 12.89
CA CYS A 71 -6.58 -0.37 11.93
C CYS A 71 -7.20 1.00 12.21
N ASP A 72 -7.43 1.34 13.48
CA ASP A 72 -7.93 2.66 13.87
C ASP A 72 -6.94 3.77 13.49
N HIS A 73 -5.63 3.54 13.66
CA HIS A 73 -4.61 4.47 13.21
C HIS A 73 -4.63 4.64 11.69
N ILE A 74 -4.66 3.54 10.94
CA ILE A 74 -4.73 3.55 9.46
C ILE A 74 -5.97 4.33 9.00
N LEU A 75 -7.12 4.13 9.64
CA LEU A 75 -8.35 4.89 9.37
C LEU A 75 -8.20 6.39 9.70
N SER A 76 -7.52 6.71 10.82
CA SER A 76 -7.30 8.11 11.25
C SER A 76 -6.45 8.91 10.25
N VAL A 77 -5.55 8.24 9.52
CA VAL A 77 -4.71 8.85 8.48
C VAL A 77 -5.36 8.81 7.09
N GLY A 78 -6.65 8.48 7.02
CA GLY A 78 -7.46 8.55 5.79
C GLY A 78 -7.33 7.36 4.84
N LEU A 79 -6.62 6.31 5.24
CA LEU A 79 -6.51 5.05 4.51
C LEU A 79 -7.71 4.15 4.83
N LYS A 80 -7.98 3.15 3.99
CA LYS A 80 -9.05 2.17 4.29
C LYS A 80 -8.49 1.02 5.10
N ALA A 81 -9.12 0.73 6.23
CA ALA A 81 -8.87 -0.51 6.97
C ALA A 81 -10.20 -1.11 7.45
N GLN A 82 -10.12 -2.35 7.90
CA GLN A 82 -11.20 -2.99 8.63
C GLN A 82 -11.53 -2.22 9.92
N ARG A 83 -12.82 -1.99 10.21
CA ARG A 83 -13.25 -1.34 11.46
C ARG A 83 -13.55 -2.39 12.51
N TYR A 84 -12.67 -2.56 13.48
CA TYR A 84 -12.85 -3.57 14.52
C TYR A 84 -13.52 -3.00 15.77
N GLU A 85 -14.42 -3.78 16.35
CA GLU A 85 -14.91 -3.60 17.71
C GLU A 85 -14.42 -4.77 18.55
N LYS A 86 -13.81 -4.48 19.71
CA LYS A 86 -13.44 -5.50 20.69
C LYS A 86 -14.63 -5.75 21.60
N VAL A 87 -15.12 -6.99 21.65
CA VAL A 87 -16.28 -7.36 22.46
C VAL A 87 -16.06 -8.71 23.16
N PRO A 88 -16.70 -8.94 24.32
CA PRO A 88 -16.69 -10.26 24.94
C PRO A 88 -17.57 -11.23 24.14
N LEU A 89 -17.01 -12.40 23.83
CA LEU A 89 -17.71 -13.57 23.32
C LEU A 89 -17.74 -14.63 24.40
N THR A 90 -18.94 -15.01 24.81
CA THR A 90 -19.15 -16.14 25.73
C THR A 90 -19.53 -17.38 24.94
N VAL A 91 -18.95 -18.52 25.29
CA VAL A 91 -19.30 -19.85 24.80
C VAL A 91 -19.81 -20.66 25.98
N GLU A 92 -20.98 -21.26 25.82
CA GLU A 92 -21.61 -22.14 26.79
C GLU A 92 -21.87 -23.52 26.17
N SER A 93 -21.63 -24.56 26.94
CA SER A 93 -22.12 -25.91 26.68
C SER A 93 -22.72 -26.47 27.96
N SER A 94 -23.34 -27.65 27.88
CA SER A 94 -23.94 -28.36 29.02
C SER A 94 -23.08 -28.45 30.29
N SER A 95 -21.75 -28.37 30.17
CA SER A 95 -20.79 -28.56 31.27
C SER A 95 -19.86 -27.39 31.55
N ALA A 96 -19.87 -26.32 30.74
CA ALA A 96 -18.90 -25.23 30.91
C ALA A 96 -19.33 -23.92 30.24
N ARG A 97 -18.87 -22.80 30.83
CA ARG A 97 -19.04 -21.43 30.33
C ARG A 97 -17.71 -20.71 30.32
N TYR A 98 -17.29 -20.22 29.16
CA TYR A 98 -16.05 -19.47 28.99
C TYR A 98 -16.29 -18.18 28.20
N THR A 99 -15.53 -17.13 28.50
CA THR A 99 -15.59 -15.83 27.84
C THR A 99 -14.19 -15.39 27.47
N ILE A 100 -14.01 -14.94 26.24
CA ILE A 100 -12.80 -14.22 25.79
C ILE A 100 -13.23 -12.94 25.08
N ASN A 101 -12.33 -11.97 24.96
CA ASN A 101 -12.56 -10.87 24.03
C ASN A 101 -12.30 -11.34 22.61
N VAL A 102 -13.04 -10.79 21.65
CA VAL A 102 -12.87 -11.05 20.22
C VAL A 102 -12.98 -9.74 19.45
N LEU A 103 -12.41 -9.71 18.26
CA LEU A 103 -12.72 -8.66 17.29
C LEU A 103 -13.99 -9.02 16.55
N VAL A 104 -14.86 -8.03 16.37
CA VAL A 104 -16.05 -8.09 15.51
C VAL A 104 -15.92 -7.04 14.44
N SER A 105 -16.32 -7.40 13.22
CA SER A 105 -16.40 -6.45 12.13
C SER A 105 -17.38 -6.90 11.04
N LYS A 106 -17.59 -6.09 10.00
CA LYS A 106 -18.33 -6.50 8.80
C LYS A 106 -17.50 -7.48 7.98
N ASN A 107 -18.12 -8.52 7.40
CA ASN A 107 -17.37 -9.36 6.46
C ASN A 107 -17.14 -8.64 5.11
N PHE A 108 -16.13 -9.09 4.35
CA PHE A 108 -15.75 -8.47 3.06
C PHE A 108 -16.89 -8.34 2.06
N LYS A 109 -17.79 -9.32 1.98
CA LYS A 109 -18.93 -9.25 1.06
C LYS A 109 -19.82 -8.04 1.38
N ASN A 110 -20.07 -7.81 2.67
CA ASN A 110 -20.88 -6.68 3.11
C ASN A 110 -20.14 -5.34 3.01
N ILE A 111 -18.83 -5.31 3.28
CA ILE A 111 -18.01 -4.10 3.03
C ILE A 111 -18.05 -3.73 1.55
N ALA A 112 -17.80 -4.69 0.67
CA ALA A 112 -17.80 -4.48 -0.76
C ALA A 112 -19.14 -3.96 -1.29
N GLN A 113 -20.25 -4.47 -0.74
CA GLN A 113 -21.59 -4.01 -1.08
C GLN A 113 -21.89 -2.61 -0.53
N ASP A 114 -21.66 -2.38 0.77
CA ASP A 114 -22.02 -1.12 1.43
C ASP A 114 -21.18 0.06 0.90
N ASP A 115 -19.89 -0.16 0.63
CA ASP A 115 -18.97 0.88 0.13
C ASP A 115 -18.95 0.99 -1.41
N SER A 116 -19.73 0.14 -2.11
CA SER A 116 -19.69 0.05 -3.59
C SER A 116 -18.27 -0.13 -4.15
N ILE A 117 -17.51 -1.03 -3.53
CA ILE A 117 -16.13 -1.35 -3.93
C ILE A 117 -16.01 -2.78 -4.43
N THR A 118 -14.96 -3.05 -5.19
CA THR A 118 -14.46 -4.40 -5.47
C THR A 118 -13.17 -4.61 -4.68
N ILE A 119 -13.07 -5.69 -3.92
CA ILE A 119 -11.85 -6.06 -3.17
C ILE A 119 -11.17 -7.20 -3.91
N HIS A 120 -9.88 -7.06 -4.19
CA HIS A 120 -9.02 -8.10 -4.75
C HIS A 120 -8.29 -8.86 -3.64
N ASP A 121 -8.58 -10.15 -3.55
CA ASP A 121 -7.89 -11.10 -2.67
C ASP A 121 -6.97 -11.99 -3.51
N SER A 122 -5.69 -11.64 -3.53
CA SER A 122 -4.65 -12.37 -4.25
C SER A 122 -4.43 -13.79 -3.73
N LYS A 123 -4.85 -14.13 -2.50
CA LYS A 123 -4.63 -15.44 -1.88
C LYS A 123 -5.81 -16.40 -2.10
N SER A 124 -7.01 -15.90 -2.36
CA SER A 124 -8.18 -16.75 -2.64
C SER A 124 -8.00 -17.60 -3.92
N ALA A 125 -8.12 -18.92 -3.80
CA ALA A 125 -7.99 -19.83 -4.94
C ALA A 125 -9.25 -19.84 -5.84
N LEU A 126 -10.42 -19.59 -5.25
CA LEU A 126 -11.72 -19.75 -5.94
C LEU A 126 -12.35 -18.42 -6.33
N ASN A 127 -12.19 -17.38 -5.51
CA ASN A 127 -12.81 -16.08 -5.70
C ASN A 127 -11.80 -14.95 -5.43
N LYS A 128 -11.03 -14.56 -6.45
CA LYS A 128 -10.06 -13.45 -6.37
C LYS A 128 -10.70 -12.09 -6.12
N PHE A 129 -12.00 -11.96 -6.37
CA PHE A 129 -12.73 -10.71 -6.21
C PHE A 129 -13.93 -10.88 -5.29
N THR A 130 -14.08 -9.96 -4.33
CA THR A 130 -15.27 -9.81 -3.50
C THR A 130 -15.99 -8.51 -3.86
N GLY A 131 -17.30 -8.58 -4.08
CA GLY A 131 -18.13 -7.45 -4.48
C GLY A 131 -18.63 -7.54 -5.92
N LYS A 132 -19.25 -6.47 -6.40
CA LYS A 132 -19.59 -6.35 -7.83
C LYS A 132 -18.29 -6.29 -8.61
N SER A 133 -18.10 -7.19 -9.58
CA SER A 133 -16.91 -7.12 -10.43
C SER A 133 -16.86 -5.76 -11.12
N PHE A 134 -15.69 -5.13 -11.12
CA PHE A 134 -15.49 -3.91 -11.88
C PHE A 134 -15.54 -4.25 -13.37
N ASN A 135 -16.48 -3.64 -14.10
CA ASN A 135 -16.52 -3.76 -15.55
C ASN A 135 -15.53 -2.75 -16.16
N PHE A 136 -14.27 -3.16 -16.33
CA PHE A 136 -13.25 -2.40 -17.07
C PHE A 136 -13.69 -2.05 -18.51
N TYR A 137 -14.75 -2.69 -19.05
CA TYR A 137 -15.09 -2.68 -20.46
C TYR A 137 -16.25 -1.77 -20.87
N ASN A 138 -17.03 -1.20 -19.94
CA ASN A 138 -17.97 -0.12 -20.29
C ASN A 138 -17.27 1.20 -20.69
N GLY A 139 -15.95 1.23 -20.59
CA GLY A 139 -15.08 2.16 -21.30
C GLY A 139 -13.87 1.40 -21.78
N LYS A 140 -13.96 0.81 -22.98
CA LYS A 140 -12.95 0.02 -23.71
C LYS A 140 -11.52 0.30 -23.23
N ILE A 141 -10.75 -0.75 -23.02
CA ILE A 141 -9.29 -0.74 -22.81
C ILE A 141 -8.46 0.15 -23.79
N GLU A 142 -9.05 0.63 -24.90
CA GLU A 142 -8.54 1.77 -25.68
C GLU A 142 -8.28 2.99 -24.77
N ASN A 143 -9.04 3.15 -23.69
CA ASN A 143 -8.86 4.13 -22.62
C ASN A 143 -7.63 3.84 -21.74
N LEU A 144 -7.05 2.63 -21.73
CA LEU A 144 -5.71 2.44 -21.17
C LEU A 144 -4.63 3.13 -22.01
N ARG A 145 -4.94 3.54 -23.25
CA ARG A 145 -4.08 4.47 -24.01
C ARG A 145 -4.38 5.93 -23.64
N ASP A 146 -5.53 6.20 -23.03
CA ASP A 146 -5.86 7.51 -22.49
C ASP A 146 -5.11 7.75 -21.17
N LYS A 147 -4.06 8.56 -21.29
CA LYS A 147 -3.25 9.02 -20.15
C LYS A 147 -4.05 9.77 -19.09
N LYS A 148 -5.26 10.28 -19.35
CA LYS A 148 -6.13 10.89 -18.33
C LYS A 148 -6.89 9.83 -17.54
N TRP A 149 -7.34 8.78 -18.22
CA TRP A 149 -8.04 7.66 -17.61
C TRP A 149 -7.12 6.85 -16.69
N ASN A 150 -5.93 6.47 -17.18
CA ASN A 150 -4.90 5.80 -16.37
C ASN A 150 -4.48 6.61 -15.15
N PHE A 151 -4.33 7.91 -15.34
CA PHE A 151 -4.00 8.82 -14.26
C PHE A 151 -5.06 8.78 -13.15
N ALA A 152 -6.34 8.81 -13.50
CA ALA A 152 -7.41 8.78 -12.52
C ALA A 152 -7.49 7.44 -11.74
N ILE A 153 -7.04 6.33 -12.33
CA ILE A 153 -6.90 5.05 -11.63
C ILE A 153 -5.81 5.13 -10.56
N ILE A 154 -4.63 5.61 -10.96
CA ILE A 154 -3.42 5.51 -10.13
C ILE A 154 -3.26 6.68 -9.15
N GLU A 155 -3.91 7.82 -9.40
CA GLU A 155 -3.78 9.02 -8.57
C GLU A 155 -4.09 8.73 -7.10
N LYS A 156 -5.20 8.04 -6.82
CA LYS A 156 -5.66 7.80 -5.45
C LYS A 156 -4.71 6.86 -4.71
N ILE A 157 -4.30 5.75 -5.34
CA ILE A 157 -3.37 4.81 -4.73
C ILE A 157 -1.96 5.41 -4.54
N LEU A 158 -1.51 6.33 -5.40
CA LEU A 158 -0.22 7.02 -5.18
C LEU A 158 -0.24 7.95 -3.97
N LYS A 159 -1.36 8.65 -3.75
CA LYS A 159 -1.55 9.46 -2.53
C LYS A 159 -1.57 8.55 -1.29
N GLU A 160 -2.27 7.42 -1.35
CA GLU A 160 -2.31 6.45 -0.26
C GLU A 160 -0.95 5.76 -0.04
N TYR A 161 -0.19 5.51 -1.09
CA TYR A 161 1.17 5.00 -1.05
C TYR A 161 2.11 5.96 -0.32
N ALA A 162 2.02 7.27 -0.59
CA ALA A 162 2.80 8.27 0.15
C ALA A 162 2.45 8.31 1.64
N ILE A 163 1.16 8.21 2.00
CA ILE A 163 0.71 8.11 3.40
C ILE A 163 1.25 6.82 4.03
N ALA A 164 1.09 5.68 3.35
CA ALA A 164 1.57 4.39 3.84
C ALA A 164 3.08 4.41 4.12
N LEU A 165 3.89 4.92 3.19
CA LEU A 165 5.33 5.09 3.40
C LEU A 165 5.65 6.02 4.59
N THR A 166 4.85 7.07 4.79
CA THR A 166 5.03 8.04 5.88
C THR A 166 4.91 7.38 7.26
N PHE A 167 3.95 6.47 7.38
CA PHE A 167 3.68 5.70 8.60
C PHE A 167 4.31 4.30 8.56
N GLN A 168 5.18 4.03 7.60
CA GLN A 168 5.90 2.75 7.43
C GLN A 168 4.96 1.52 7.35
N LEU A 169 3.73 1.71 6.86
CA LEU A 169 2.73 0.65 6.70
C LEU A 169 3.25 -0.45 5.78
N PRO A 170 2.92 -1.72 6.06
CA PRO A 170 3.37 -2.82 5.24
C PRO A 170 2.53 -2.72 3.95
N ILE A 171 3.22 -2.62 2.82
CA ILE A 171 2.56 -2.43 1.53
C ILE A 171 3.14 -3.38 0.51
N ARG A 172 2.26 -4.03 -0.23
CA ARG A 172 2.60 -5.08 -1.19
C ARG A 172 3.57 -4.58 -2.25
N ALA A 173 3.46 -3.32 -2.65
CA ALA A 173 4.38 -2.67 -3.60
C ALA A 173 5.85 -2.72 -3.15
N VAL A 174 6.09 -2.81 -1.84
CA VAL A 174 7.42 -2.90 -1.23
C VAL A 174 7.71 -4.31 -0.71
N GLN A 175 6.70 -5.03 -0.22
CA GLN A 175 6.80 -6.34 0.43
C GLN A 175 5.95 -7.39 -0.30
N HIS A 176 6.59 -8.35 -0.99
CA HIS A 176 5.90 -9.21 -1.96
C HIS A 176 4.86 -10.18 -1.35
N ASN A 177 4.89 -10.42 -0.04
CA ASN A 177 4.11 -11.47 0.62
C ASN A 177 3.13 -10.95 1.68
N ASP A 178 2.92 -9.64 1.75
CA ASP A 178 2.14 -9.02 2.81
C ASP A 178 0.66 -9.46 2.78
N ASP A 179 0.22 -10.10 3.87
CA ASP A 179 -1.18 -10.45 4.18
C ASP A 179 -2.01 -9.24 4.53
N SER A 180 -1.34 -8.21 5.06
CA SER A 180 -1.97 -7.13 5.80
C SER A 180 -2.75 -6.17 4.89
N GLU A 181 -2.65 -6.34 3.57
CA GLU A 181 -3.12 -5.41 2.55
C GLU A 181 -3.79 -6.12 1.36
N HIS A 182 -4.94 -5.57 0.97
CA HIS A 182 -5.65 -5.86 -0.27
C HIS A 182 -5.72 -4.62 -1.17
N LEU A 183 -5.77 -4.85 -2.48
CA LEU A 183 -6.15 -3.81 -3.43
C LEU A 183 -7.68 -3.75 -3.49
N CYS A 184 -8.24 -2.55 -3.44
CA CYS A 184 -9.66 -2.35 -3.72
C CYS A 184 -9.89 -1.23 -4.74
N PHE A 185 -11.02 -1.31 -5.41
CA PHE A 185 -11.44 -0.39 -6.46
C PHE A 185 -12.75 0.26 -6.07
N GLU A 186 -12.77 1.58 -6.00
CA GLU A 186 -14.01 2.34 -5.89
C GLU A 186 -14.67 2.43 -7.26
N LEU A 187 -15.88 1.88 -7.37
CA LEU A 187 -16.59 1.79 -8.64
C LEU A 187 -17.40 3.07 -8.88
N SER A 188 -17.34 3.57 -10.11
CA SER A 188 -18.18 4.68 -10.57
C SER A 188 -18.86 4.28 -11.87
N ASN A 189 -20.11 4.71 -12.06
CA ASN A 189 -20.83 4.46 -13.31
C ASN A 189 -20.29 5.33 -14.47
N ASN A 190 -19.72 6.51 -14.17
CA ASN A 190 -19.40 7.54 -15.17
C ASN A 190 -17.92 7.97 -15.17
N ARG A 191 -17.06 7.32 -14.36
CA ARG A 191 -15.64 7.67 -14.22
C ARG A 191 -14.78 6.41 -14.14
N PRO A 192 -13.48 6.48 -14.48
CA PRO A 192 -12.52 5.43 -14.16
C PRO A 192 -12.62 5.02 -12.68
N PRO A 193 -12.36 3.73 -12.37
CA PRO A 193 -12.30 3.27 -11.00
C PRO A 193 -11.13 3.96 -10.31
N LYS A 194 -11.20 4.11 -8.99
CA LYS A 194 -10.05 4.58 -8.22
C LYS A 194 -9.45 3.41 -7.46
N ALA A 195 -8.16 3.16 -7.67
CA ALA A 195 -7.43 2.15 -6.91
C ALA A 195 -7.14 2.68 -5.50
N ARG A 196 -7.24 1.80 -4.51
CA ARG A 196 -7.00 2.10 -3.10
C ARG A 196 -6.37 0.91 -2.38
N TYR A 197 -5.63 1.18 -1.32
CA TYR A 197 -5.22 0.18 -0.34
C TYR A 197 -6.36 -0.09 0.63
N PHE A 198 -6.52 -1.36 1.01
CA PHE A 198 -7.43 -1.80 2.05
C PHE A 198 -6.68 -2.73 3.01
N PHE A 199 -6.44 -2.26 4.24
CA PHE A 199 -5.68 -2.99 5.24
C PHE A 199 -6.58 -3.92 6.07
N TRP A 200 -6.09 -5.14 6.30
CA TRP A 200 -6.78 -6.23 6.99
C TRP A 200 -5.74 -7.13 7.67
N ASP A 201 -6.01 -7.63 8.88
CA ASP A 201 -5.10 -8.56 9.58
C ASP A 201 -3.67 -8.01 9.73
N VAL A 202 -3.58 -6.80 10.26
CA VAL A 202 -2.35 -5.98 10.36
C VAL A 202 -1.47 -6.32 11.58
N ALA A 203 -1.94 -7.21 12.47
CA ALA A 203 -1.16 -7.61 13.64
C ALA A 203 0.08 -8.42 13.26
N GLY A 204 1.21 -8.16 13.92
CA GLY A 204 2.46 -8.90 13.74
C GLY A 204 3.38 -8.37 12.64
N ASP A 205 2.83 -7.78 11.58
CA ASP A 205 3.62 -7.21 10.47
C ASP A 205 4.05 -5.76 10.68
N PHE A 206 3.52 -5.13 11.72
CA PHE A 206 3.58 -3.69 11.88
C PHE A 206 4.23 -3.23 13.19
N ASN A 207 5.09 -2.21 13.11
CA ASN A 207 5.72 -1.58 14.26
C ASN A 207 5.47 -0.05 14.23
N PHE A 208 4.55 0.44 15.08
CA PHE A 208 4.24 1.87 15.22
C PHE A 208 5.40 2.70 15.80
N SER A 209 6.50 2.12 16.24
CA SER A 209 7.47 2.78 17.15
C SER A 209 8.17 4.07 16.67
N GLY A 210 7.95 4.56 15.45
CA GLY A 210 8.64 5.73 14.89
C GLY A 210 7.76 6.98 14.67
N PRO A 211 8.31 8.20 14.83
CA PRO A 211 7.71 9.42 14.29
C PRO A 211 7.46 9.31 12.78
N PRO A 212 6.40 9.94 12.23
CA PRO A 212 6.08 9.84 10.81
C PRO A 212 7.11 10.56 9.95
N ILE A 213 7.62 9.94 8.88
CA ILE A 213 8.60 10.57 7.98
C ILE A 213 8.02 10.62 6.57
N VAL A 214 7.63 11.81 6.13
CA VAL A 214 7.10 12.00 4.77
C VAL A 214 8.18 11.61 3.75
N PRO A 215 7.90 10.74 2.77
CA PRO A 215 8.90 10.29 1.81
C PRO A 215 9.37 11.45 0.94
N ASP A 216 10.68 11.57 0.73
CA ASP A 216 11.24 12.41 -0.33
C ASP A 216 10.93 11.83 -1.73
N LEU A 217 11.27 12.55 -2.79
CA LEU A 217 11.02 12.11 -4.16
C LEU A 217 11.72 10.79 -4.52
N LYS A 218 12.90 10.54 -3.94
CA LYS A 218 13.67 9.32 -4.19
C LYS A 218 13.00 8.13 -3.51
N ILE A 219 12.58 8.27 -2.25
CA ILE A 219 11.88 7.23 -1.48
C ILE A 219 10.51 6.93 -2.10
N LEU A 220 9.75 7.96 -2.50
CA LEU A 220 8.47 7.78 -3.17
C LEU A 220 8.62 7.01 -4.48
N LYS A 221 9.74 7.19 -5.20
CA LYS A 221 10.01 6.44 -6.44
C LYS A 221 10.49 5.02 -6.19
N SER A 222 11.37 4.81 -5.21
CA SER A 222 12.04 3.53 -5.00
C SER A 222 11.33 2.58 -4.02
N GLY A 223 10.46 3.10 -3.15
CA GLY A 223 9.74 2.31 -2.14
C GLY A 223 10.62 1.81 -1.01
N THR A 224 11.38 2.71 -0.37
CA THR A 224 12.24 2.49 0.83
C THR A 224 13.39 1.47 0.72
N ARG A 225 13.47 0.67 -0.34
CA ARG A 225 14.61 -0.26 -0.54
C ARG A 225 15.91 0.50 -0.74
N ASN A 226 16.94 0.04 -0.02
CA ASN A 226 18.24 0.69 -0.01
C ASN A 226 18.90 0.60 -1.39
N LEU A 227 19.13 1.74 -2.03
CA LEU A 227 19.67 1.88 -3.38
C LEU A 227 21.18 1.57 -3.47
N GLU A 228 21.77 1.05 -2.40
CA GLU A 228 23.20 0.73 -2.28
C GLU A 228 23.58 -0.55 -3.05
N TYR A 229 22.60 -1.38 -3.44
CA TYR A 229 22.81 -2.59 -4.24
C TYR A 229 22.88 -2.34 -5.77
N LYS A 230 23.21 -1.12 -6.19
CA LYS A 230 23.31 -0.71 -7.61
C LYS A 230 24.37 -1.45 -8.43
N ASN A 231 25.35 -2.08 -7.77
CA ASN A 231 26.50 -2.70 -8.44
C ASN A 231 26.29 -4.18 -8.82
N HIS A 232 25.06 -4.70 -8.72
CA HIS A 232 24.80 -6.06 -9.20
C HIS A 232 24.74 -6.12 -10.73
N SER A 233 25.53 -7.03 -11.30
CA SER A 233 25.59 -7.34 -12.73
C SER A 233 24.36 -8.10 -13.25
N ASN A 234 23.49 -8.60 -12.36
CA ASN A 234 22.30 -9.35 -12.75
C ASN A 234 21.17 -8.39 -13.20
N PRO A 235 20.66 -8.48 -14.44
CA PRO A 235 19.59 -7.61 -14.95
C PRO A 235 18.28 -7.65 -14.16
N LEU A 236 17.92 -8.81 -13.59
CA LEU A 236 16.74 -8.96 -12.73
C LEU A 236 16.92 -8.22 -11.40
N LEU A 237 18.11 -8.34 -10.80
CA LEU A 237 18.46 -7.56 -9.60
C LEU A 237 18.51 -6.06 -9.93
N LYS A 238 19.01 -5.67 -11.10
CA LYS A 238 19.05 -4.27 -11.55
C LYS A 238 17.65 -3.65 -11.68
N ARG A 239 16.63 -4.42 -12.09
CA ARG A 239 15.22 -3.99 -12.08
C ARG A 239 14.70 -3.84 -10.64
N LEU A 240 15.02 -4.78 -9.75
CA LEU A 240 14.67 -4.71 -8.33
C LEU A 240 15.31 -3.51 -7.58
N TYR A 241 16.41 -2.97 -8.11
CA TYR A 241 17.12 -1.80 -7.58
C TYR A 241 17.02 -0.56 -8.48
N SER A 242 16.01 -0.51 -9.37
CA SER A 242 15.79 0.66 -10.24
C SER A 242 15.43 1.89 -9.39
N LYS A 243 15.72 3.10 -9.92
CA LYS A 243 15.35 4.37 -9.25
C LYS A 243 13.84 4.52 -9.08
N ASN A 244 13.04 3.81 -9.87
CA ASN A 244 11.58 3.87 -9.88
C ASN A 244 10.92 2.56 -9.44
N ASN A 245 11.67 1.64 -8.82
CA ASN A 245 11.22 0.28 -8.56
C ASN A 245 9.90 0.24 -7.75
N GLY A 246 9.71 1.11 -6.76
CA GLY A 246 8.48 1.14 -5.98
C GLY A 246 7.25 1.49 -6.83
N LEU A 247 7.38 2.47 -7.72
CA LEU A 247 6.32 2.85 -8.65
C LEU A 247 6.11 1.81 -9.76
N GLU A 248 7.18 1.21 -10.28
CA GLU A 248 7.11 0.12 -11.25
C GLU A 248 6.37 -1.10 -10.65
N LEU A 249 6.69 -1.48 -9.41
CA LEU A 249 6.02 -2.56 -8.69
C LEU A 249 4.55 -2.23 -8.40
N LEU A 250 4.24 -0.98 -8.04
CA LEU A 250 2.86 -0.54 -7.85
C LEU A 250 2.05 -0.67 -9.16
N CYS A 251 2.60 -0.18 -10.27
CA CYS A 251 1.97 -0.31 -11.59
C CYS A 251 1.81 -1.77 -12.00
N ASN A 252 2.83 -2.60 -11.75
CA ASN A 252 2.79 -4.03 -12.05
C ASN A 252 1.70 -4.73 -11.23
N GLN A 253 1.56 -4.42 -9.95
CA GLN A 253 0.51 -4.99 -9.10
C GLN A 253 -0.88 -4.67 -9.62
N LEU A 254 -1.15 -3.40 -9.93
CA LEU A 254 -2.43 -3.00 -10.54
C LEU A 254 -2.67 -3.72 -11.87
N ALA A 255 -1.65 -3.79 -12.73
CA ALA A 255 -1.73 -4.46 -14.02
C ALA A 255 -1.98 -5.97 -13.87
N CYS A 256 -1.39 -6.62 -12.88
CA CYS A 256 -1.65 -8.03 -12.57
C CYS A 256 -3.09 -8.25 -12.12
N VAL A 257 -3.64 -7.37 -11.26
CA VAL A 257 -5.06 -7.46 -10.86
C VAL A 257 -5.98 -7.32 -12.08
N PHE A 258 -5.64 -6.44 -13.02
CA PHE A 258 -6.37 -6.36 -14.27
C PHE A 258 -6.24 -7.69 -15.03
N GLY A 259 -4.99 -8.17 -15.20
CA GLY A 259 -4.55 -9.43 -15.82
C GLY A 259 -5.35 -10.67 -15.44
N GLU A 260 -5.83 -10.74 -14.19
CA GLU A 260 -6.63 -11.87 -13.70
C GLU A 260 -8.00 -12.00 -14.39
N ASN A 261 -8.48 -10.96 -15.09
CA ASN A 261 -9.67 -11.02 -15.96
C ASN A 261 -9.33 -11.57 -17.36
N ARG A 262 -8.71 -12.76 -17.41
CA ARG A 262 -8.14 -13.39 -18.62
C ARG A 262 -9.06 -13.41 -19.85
N LYS A 263 -10.34 -13.79 -19.67
CA LYS A 263 -11.33 -13.88 -20.76
C LYS A 263 -11.49 -12.57 -21.52
N GLU A 264 -11.22 -11.45 -20.87
CA GLU A 264 -11.39 -10.14 -21.46
C GLU A 264 -10.13 -9.63 -22.18
N PHE A 265 -8.92 -10.09 -21.80
CA PHE A 265 -7.70 -9.80 -22.58
C PHE A 265 -7.62 -10.61 -23.88
N GLU A 266 -8.13 -11.84 -23.85
CA GLU A 266 -8.22 -12.68 -25.04
C GLU A 266 -9.07 -12.01 -26.13
N LYS A 267 -10.15 -11.30 -25.75
CA LYS A 267 -10.98 -10.49 -26.67
C LYS A 267 -10.22 -9.36 -27.38
N MET A 268 -9.04 -8.99 -26.90
CA MET A 268 -8.23 -7.91 -27.47
C MET A 268 -7.07 -8.38 -28.34
N GLY A 269 -6.96 -9.70 -28.57
CA GLY A 269 -5.85 -10.25 -29.32
C GLY A 269 -4.55 -10.39 -28.52
N PHE A 270 -4.59 -10.20 -27.20
CA PHE A 270 -3.50 -10.67 -26.34
C PHE A 270 -3.65 -12.18 -26.16
N THR A 271 -2.70 -12.93 -26.71
CA THR A 271 -2.63 -14.39 -26.57
C THR A 271 -2.04 -14.82 -25.22
N ASN A 272 -1.36 -13.90 -24.52
CA ASN A 272 -0.70 -14.12 -23.24
C ASN A 272 -1.09 -13.02 -22.22
N PRO A 273 -1.66 -13.37 -21.06
CA PRO A 273 -1.97 -12.43 -19.98
C PRO A 273 -0.76 -11.64 -19.48
N THR A 274 0.45 -12.21 -19.60
CA THR A 274 1.70 -11.55 -19.20
C THR A 274 2.01 -10.34 -20.08
N ASP A 275 1.84 -10.47 -21.40
CA ASP A 275 2.10 -9.38 -22.34
C ASP A 275 1.09 -8.24 -22.15
N ALA A 276 -0.16 -8.59 -21.84
CA ALA A 276 -1.20 -7.63 -21.49
C ALA A 276 -0.88 -6.87 -20.19
N ALA A 277 -0.43 -7.59 -19.15
CA ALA A 277 -0.02 -6.98 -17.89
C ALA A 277 1.18 -6.03 -18.08
N LEU A 278 2.18 -6.42 -18.87
CA LEU A 278 3.34 -5.58 -19.17
C LEU A 278 2.96 -4.31 -19.95
N ALA A 279 2.07 -4.43 -20.94
CA ALA A 279 1.57 -3.28 -21.69
C ALA A 279 0.79 -2.31 -20.78
N CYS A 280 -0.03 -2.85 -19.87
CA CYS A 280 -0.76 -2.05 -18.90
C CYS A 280 0.17 -1.37 -17.87
N GLU A 281 1.13 -2.12 -17.31
CA GLU A 281 2.15 -1.60 -16.39
C GLU A 281 2.84 -0.39 -17.01
N LYS A 282 3.31 -0.52 -18.26
CA LYS A 282 3.96 0.57 -19.00
C LYS A 282 3.05 1.78 -19.16
N ALA A 283 1.79 1.58 -19.56
CA ALA A 283 0.84 2.66 -19.77
C ALA A 283 0.46 3.42 -18.47
N LEU A 284 0.33 2.69 -17.36
CA LEU A 284 0.12 3.26 -16.02
C LEU A 284 1.34 4.09 -15.61
N PHE A 285 2.54 3.53 -15.76
CA PHE A 285 3.79 4.17 -15.37
C PHE A 285 4.04 5.47 -16.16
N GLU A 286 3.82 5.46 -17.48
CA GLU A 286 3.93 6.65 -18.34
C GLU A 286 2.91 7.77 -17.99
N SER A 287 1.88 7.45 -17.20
CA SER A 287 0.87 8.43 -16.76
C SER A 287 1.24 9.14 -15.46
N ILE A 288 2.19 8.60 -14.68
CA ILE A 288 2.64 9.15 -13.39
C ILE A 288 3.29 10.55 -13.49
N PRO A 289 4.12 10.89 -14.51
CA PRO A 289 4.82 12.19 -14.57
C PRO A 289 3.92 13.44 -14.55
N LYS A 290 2.59 13.28 -14.71
CA LYS A 290 1.61 14.37 -14.55
C LYS A 290 1.38 14.78 -13.08
N LEU A 291 1.74 13.92 -12.12
CA LEU A 291 1.72 14.27 -10.70
C LEU A 291 2.97 15.06 -10.35
N THR A 292 2.78 16.22 -9.75
CA THR A 292 3.88 16.86 -9.01
C THR A 292 4.12 16.07 -7.73
N PHE A 293 5.38 16.02 -7.30
CA PHE A 293 5.75 15.40 -6.04
C PHE A 293 4.97 16.06 -4.89
N GLU A 294 4.88 17.38 -4.90
CA GLU A 294 4.17 18.20 -3.93
C GLU A 294 2.70 17.78 -3.79
N ASN A 295 1.99 17.62 -4.91
CA ASN A 295 0.58 17.22 -4.90
C ASN A 295 0.39 15.80 -4.35
N THR A 296 1.37 14.91 -4.56
CA THR A 296 1.28 13.51 -4.13
C THR A 296 1.50 13.38 -2.63
N VAL A 297 2.42 14.16 -2.05
CA VAL A 297 2.75 14.10 -0.62
C VAL A 297 1.98 15.09 0.25
N THR A 298 1.12 15.94 -0.32
CA THR A 298 0.37 16.95 0.44
C THR A 298 -0.48 16.34 1.56
N ASP A 299 -1.23 15.27 1.26
CA ASP A 299 -2.03 14.58 2.29
C ASP A 299 -1.14 13.90 3.34
N ALA A 300 -0.05 13.28 2.91
CA ALA A 300 0.93 12.67 3.80
C ALA A 300 1.54 13.70 4.78
N ARG A 301 1.92 14.89 4.30
CA ARG A 301 2.42 16.00 5.13
C ARG A 301 1.39 16.45 6.16
N ARG A 302 0.13 16.60 5.75
CA ARG A 302 -0.97 17.01 6.65
C ARG A 302 -1.17 15.98 7.77
N HIS A 303 -1.22 14.69 7.44
CA HIS A 303 -1.37 13.63 8.45
C HIS A 303 -0.12 13.50 9.34
N ALA A 304 1.08 13.57 8.77
CA ALA A 304 2.34 13.56 9.52
C ALA A 304 2.41 14.71 10.51
N LEU A 305 2.04 15.92 10.11
CA LEU A 305 2.03 17.10 10.97
C LEU A 305 1.11 16.93 12.18
N SER A 306 -0.10 16.41 11.97
CA SER A 306 -1.05 16.13 13.06
C SER A 306 -0.46 15.13 14.04
N LYS A 307 0.04 13.99 13.54
CA LYS A 307 0.54 12.91 14.39
C LYS A 307 1.86 13.28 15.08
N LEU A 308 2.73 14.04 14.41
CA LEU A 308 3.97 14.53 15.00
C LEU A 308 3.72 15.46 16.19
N ARG A 309 2.69 16.29 16.16
CA ARG A 309 2.34 17.13 17.32
C ARG A 309 1.92 16.32 18.53
N GLU A 310 1.18 15.24 18.34
CA GLU A 310 0.87 14.28 19.42
C GLU A 310 2.16 13.69 19.99
N PHE A 311 3.08 13.25 19.13
CA PHE A 311 4.39 12.75 19.54
C PHE A 311 5.21 13.77 20.33
N ILE A 312 5.24 15.02 19.88
CA ILE A 312 5.96 16.10 20.56
C ILE A 312 5.35 16.35 21.95
N GLN A 313 4.02 16.34 22.06
CA GLN A 313 3.35 16.55 23.33
C GLN A 313 3.68 15.44 24.33
N VAL A 314 3.53 14.17 23.93
CA VAL A 314 3.87 13.05 24.80
C VAL A 314 5.36 13.06 25.15
N PHE A 315 6.23 13.39 24.19
CA PHE A 315 7.66 13.54 24.45
C PHE A 315 7.94 14.61 25.51
N LYS A 316 7.30 15.78 25.46
CA LYS A 316 7.41 16.84 26.49
C LYS A 316 6.96 16.36 27.87
N ASP A 317 5.87 15.60 27.92
CA ASP A 317 5.31 15.08 29.17
C ASP A 317 6.23 14.02 29.81
N GLU A 318 6.94 13.25 28.99
CA GLU A 318 7.89 12.21 29.42
C GLU A 318 9.32 12.73 29.69
N THR A 319 9.81 13.73 28.94
CA THR A 319 11.18 14.28 29.09
C THR A 319 11.43 15.00 30.39
N ASN A 320 10.38 15.47 31.07
CA ASN A 320 10.47 15.95 32.45
C ASN A 320 11.01 14.89 33.43
N LYS A 321 11.29 13.64 32.98
CA LYS A 321 11.70 12.50 33.81
C LYS A 321 13.02 11.81 33.42
N SER A 322 13.69 12.10 32.29
CA SER A 322 14.96 11.40 31.94
C SER A 322 15.94 12.19 31.04
N GLN A 323 17.26 12.00 31.28
CA GLN A 323 18.35 12.82 30.73
C GLN A 323 19.06 12.28 29.46
N ASN A 324 18.49 11.38 28.66
CA ASN A 324 19.19 10.89 27.45
C ASN A 324 18.25 10.48 26.29
N ASN A 325 17.73 11.48 25.57
CA ASN A 325 16.77 11.30 24.48
C ASN A 325 17.28 11.71 23.07
N ASP A 326 18.59 11.85 22.87
CA ASP A 326 19.17 12.34 21.60
C ASP A 326 18.72 11.55 20.35
N ARG A 327 18.52 10.23 20.48
CA ARG A 327 17.98 9.40 19.38
C ARG A 327 16.53 9.73 19.05
N VAL A 328 15.70 9.95 20.07
CA VAL A 328 14.27 10.26 19.89
C VAL A 328 14.12 11.67 19.33
N LEU A 329 14.86 12.64 19.88
CA LEU A 329 14.93 14.01 19.35
C LEU A 329 15.38 14.04 17.89
N ARG A 330 16.33 13.17 17.52
CA ARG A 330 16.73 13.02 16.12
C ARG A 330 15.60 12.58 15.22
N ASP A 331 14.89 11.55 15.61
CA ASP A 331 13.81 10.99 14.80
C ASP A 331 12.64 12.00 14.73
N LEU A 332 12.37 12.74 15.81
CA LEU A 332 11.43 13.87 15.84
C LEU A 332 11.86 15.01 14.91
N LEU A 333 13.14 15.38 14.90
CA LEU A 333 13.62 16.47 14.04
C LEU A 333 13.59 16.08 12.57
N ARG A 334 13.94 14.84 12.23
CA ARG A 334 13.78 14.30 10.86
C ARG A 334 12.31 14.28 10.45
N SER A 335 11.43 13.86 11.34
CA SER A 335 9.98 13.92 11.13
C SER A 335 9.52 15.36 10.87
N ALA A 336 9.90 16.32 11.72
CA ALA A 336 9.57 17.73 11.59
C ALA A 336 10.04 18.32 10.25
N ILE A 337 11.29 18.08 9.88
CA ILE A 337 11.86 18.48 8.58
C ILE A 337 11.02 17.93 7.43
N SER A 338 10.65 16.65 7.49
CA SER A 338 9.89 15.99 6.40
C SER A 338 8.49 16.58 6.19
N THR A 339 7.90 17.20 7.21
CA THR A 339 6.60 17.88 7.08
C THR A 339 6.65 19.15 6.23
N GLY A 340 7.84 19.75 6.06
CA GLY A 340 8.00 21.06 5.43
C GLY A 340 7.46 22.23 6.27
N ASN A 341 7.14 22.02 7.56
CA ASN A 341 6.60 23.04 8.44
C ASN A 341 7.68 23.61 9.38
N LEU A 342 8.12 24.85 9.13
CA LEU A 342 9.16 25.51 9.92
C LEU A 342 8.80 25.60 11.41
N ASN A 343 7.56 25.96 11.75
CA ASN A 343 7.15 26.14 13.14
C ASN A 343 7.31 24.85 13.97
N VAL A 344 7.09 23.68 13.36
CA VAL A 344 7.29 22.39 14.05
C VAL A 344 8.76 22.03 14.14
N VAL A 345 9.58 22.43 13.16
CA VAL A 345 11.04 22.32 13.28
C VAL A 345 11.54 23.17 14.44
N GLU A 346 11.10 24.42 14.54
CA GLU A 346 11.43 25.33 15.66
C GLU A 346 11.02 24.73 17.00
N GLU A 347 9.79 24.19 17.09
CA GLU A 347 9.28 23.55 18.29
C GLU A 347 10.16 22.37 18.74
N VAL A 348 10.56 21.49 17.82
CA VAL A 348 11.45 20.36 18.16
C VAL A 348 12.86 20.84 18.52
N VAL A 349 13.38 21.87 17.84
CA VAL A 349 14.71 22.44 18.15
C VAL A 349 14.76 23.08 19.53
N GLN A 350 13.64 23.64 20.01
CA GLN A 350 13.54 24.17 21.38
C GLN A 350 13.63 23.07 22.45
N LEU A 351 13.34 21.81 22.12
CA LEU A 351 13.49 20.66 23.03
C LEU A 351 14.94 20.17 23.17
N ILE A 352 15.87 20.76 22.43
CA ILE A 352 17.28 20.38 22.46
C ILE A 352 18.00 21.23 23.52
N ASP A 353 18.22 20.64 24.70
CA ASP A 353 18.91 21.30 25.82
C ASP A 353 20.36 21.70 25.49
N ASN A 354 21.07 20.84 24.75
CA ASN A 354 22.45 21.10 24.34
C ASN A 354 22.61 21.06 22.82
N LYS A 355 22.35 22.22 22.19
CA LYS A 355 22.49 22.41 20.74
C LYS A 355 23.90 22.18 20.22
N SER A 356 24.94 22.31 21.07
CA SER A 356 26.32 22.05 20.67
C SER A 356 26.61 20.56 20.43
N ARG A 357 25.73 19.64 20.85
CA ARG A 357 25.84 18.21 20.48
C ARG A 357 25.48 17.95 19.02
N PHE A 358 24.70 18.85 18.42
CA PHE A 358 24.27 18.77 17.03
C PHE A 358 25.31 19.33 16.05
N THR A 359 26.41 19.96 16.51
CA THR A 359 27.47 20.50 15.63
C THR A 359 28.46 19.44 15.10
N THR A 360 28.20 18.16 15.38
CA THR A 360 28.99 16.99 14.94
C THR A 360 28.56 16.47 13.55
N ASP A 361 29.10 15.33 13.12
CA ASP A 361 28.65 14.58 11.92
C ASP A 361 27.13 14.40 11.84
N TYR A 362 26.47 14.45 12.99
CA TYR A 362 25.03 14.35 13.10
C TYR A 362 24.27 15.59 12.57
N GLY A 363 24.71 16.81 12.89
CA GLY A 363 24.12 18.03 12.30
C GLY A 363 24.31 18.06 10.80
N LYS A 364 25.46 17.58 10.32
CA LYS A 364 25.71 17.40 8.88
C LYS A 364 24.70 16.42 8.27
N ALA A 365 24.47 15.26 8.89
CA ALA A 365 23.49 14.29 8.42
C ALA A 365 22.05 14.83 8.42
N LEU A 366 21.65 15.62 9.42
CA LEU A 366 20.36 16.31 9.46
C LEU A 366 20.24 17.37 8.35
N PHE A 367 21.29 18.16 8.14
CA PHE A 367 21.30 19.18 7.10
C PHE A 367 21.25 18.53 5.70
N ASP A 368 21.98 17.45 5.48
CA ASP A 368 21.91 16.66 4.26
C ASP A 368 20.52 16.03 4.06
N PHE A 369 19.86 15.61 5.15
CA PHE A 369 18.47 15.16 5.11
C PHE A 369 17.50 16.31 4.75
N ALA A 370 17.68 17.51 5.31
CA ALA A 370 16.86 18.68 4.98
C ALA A 370 16.97 19.13 3.52
N LYS A 371 18.12 18.89 2.87
CA LYS A 371 18.30 19.13 1.42
C LYS A 371 17.43 18.25 0.53
N LEU A 372 16.88 17.16 1.06
CA LEU A 372 15.98 16.27 0.31
C LEU A 372 14.59 16.88 0.11
N TYR A 373 14.27 17.96 0.85
CA TYR A 373 12.98 18.63 0.82
C TYR A 373 13.13 20.06 0.26
N PRO A 374 12.12 20.57 -0.49
CA PRO A 374 12.20 21.85 -1.19
C PRO A 374 12.22 23.10 -0.28
N GLU A 375 11.83 22.97 0.99
CA GLU A 375 11.65 24.08 1.92
C GLU A 375 12.99 24.68 2.42
N LYS A 376 13.54 25.63 1.66
CA LYS A 376 14.81 26.33 1.97
C LYS A 376 14.83 27.04 3.32
N THR A 377 13.69 27.53 3.79
CA THR A 377 13.59 28.24 5.09
C THR A 377 13.98 27.34 6.26
N ILE A 378 13.63 26.05 6.20
CA ILE A 378 14.05 25.05 7.19
C ILE A 378 15.57 24.87 7.15
N GLN A 379 16.16 24.80 5.95
CA GLN A 379 17.61 24.65 5.80
C GLN A 379 18.36 25.86 6.38
N ILE A 380 17.89 27.08 6.10
CA ILE A 380 18.45 28.31 6.66
C ILE A 380 18.36 28.30 8.19
N TYR A 381 17.17 28.02 8.74
CA TYR A 381 16.95 27.97 10.18
C TYR A 381 17.86 26.95 10.88
N LEU A 382 17.94 25.72 10.36
CA LEU A 382 18.79 24.67 10.91
C LEU A 382 20.27 25.08 10.86
N ASN A 383 20.71 25.74 9.79
CA ASN A 383 22.09 26.21 9.68
C ASN A 383 22.41 27.31 10.72
N GLU A 384 21.48 28.23 10.97
CA GLU A 384 21.64 29.30 11.96
C GLU A 384 21.59 28.79 13.42
N HIS A 385 20.79 27.75 13.70
CA HIS A 385 20.49 27.33 15.07
C HIS A 385 21.16 26.02 15.51
N LEU A 386 21.56 25.17 14.56
CA LEU A 386 22.21 23.87 14.80
C LEU A 386 23.51 23.68 14.00
N GLY A 387 23.78 24.52 12.99
CA GLY A 387 24.96 24.44 12.14
C GLY A 387 26.17 25.19 12.68
N ASN A 388 27.37 24.67 12.41
CA ASN A 388 28.61 25.42 12.61
C ASN A 388 28.67 26.60 11.63
N VAL A 389 28.74 27.81 12.20
CA VAL A 389 29.22 29.03 11.56
C VAL A 389 30.53 28.75 10.82
N ALA A 390 30.46 28.65 9.50
CA ALA A 390 31.50 29.18 8.64
C ALA A 390 30.81 30.10 7.62
N PRO A 391 30.57 31.38 7.94
CA PRO A 391 30.40 32.37 6.92
C PRO A 391 31.71 32.33 6.13
N GLN A 392 31.64 31.87 4.89
CA GLN A 392 32.66 32.28 3.94
C GLN A 392 32.69 33.80 4.02
N LYS A 393 33.80 34.34 4.53
CA LYS A 393 34.13 35.76 4.41
C LYS A 393 33.81 36.12 2.97
N ALA A 394 32.82 36.97 2.76
CA ALA A 394 32.67 37.67 1.51
C ALA A 394 33.96 38.48 1.36
N THR A 395 34.91 37.95 0.59
CA THR A 395 36.03 38.73 0.08
C THR A 395 35.41 39.75 -0.86
N ILE A 396 35.00 40.89 -0.31
CA ILE A 396 34.79 42.12 -1.07
C ILE A 396 36.19 42.56 -1.50
N SER A 397 36.71 42.01 -2.59
CA SER A 397 37.76 42.68 -3.33
C SER A 397 37.08 43.68 -4.25
N ALA A 398 36.95 44.91 -3.74
CA ALA A 398 36.85 46.07 -4.61
C ALA A 398 38.18 46.19 -5.36
N GLN A 399 38.16 46.01 -6.69
CA GLN A 399 39.07 46.73 -7.57
C GLN A 399 38.43 46.90 -8.96
N THR A 400 38.38 48.19 -9.29
CA THR A 400 37.80 48.97 -10.40
C THR A 400 38.33 48.54 -11.79
N PRO A 401 37.60 48.80 -12.90
CA PRO A 401 37.84 48.21 -14.22
C PRO A 401 38.84 49.02 -15.09
N PRO A 402 39.29 48.47 -16.22
CA PRO A 402 39.72 49.28 -17.34
C PRO A 402 38.76 49.19 -18.55
N LYS A 403 38.72 50.34 -19.22
CA LYS A 403 37.93 50.76 -20.37
C LYS A 403 38.13 49.94 -21.64
N ALA A 404 37.11 50.07 -22.48
CA ALA A 404 37.02 49.76 -23.90
C ALA A 404 38.17 50.29 -24.79
N ALA A 405 38.39 49.61 -25.93
CA ALA A 405 38.30 50.21 -27.28
C ALA A 405 38.37 49.15 -28.41
N SER A 406 37.33 49.15 -29.28
CA SER A 406 37.35 49.10 -30.77
C SER A 406 38.12 47.99 -31.54
N ALA A 407 37.74 47.53 -32.75
CA ALA A 407 36.55 47.63 -33.59
C ALA A 407 36.77 46.79 -34.88
N SER A 408 35.69 46.61 -35.65
CA SER A 408 35.61 46.31 -37.10
C SER A 408 35.67 44.81 -37.51
N SER A 409 34.93 44.32 -38.51
CA SER A 409 34.05 44.96 -39.50
C SER A 409 33.07 43.95 -40.15
N LYS A 410 31.89 44.46 -40.56
CA LYS A 410 31.16 44.29 -41.85
C LYS A 410 31.15 42.87 -42.49
N LYS A 411 30.02 42.28 -42.93
CA LYS A 411 29.02 42.77 -43.91
C LYS A 411 27.91 41.70 -44.08
N ALA A 412 26.65 42.12 -44.17
CA ALA A 412 25.58 41.42 -44.92
C ALA A 412 25.59 41.93 -46.39
N PRO A 413 24.67 41.60 -47.33
CA PRO A 413 23.52 40.67 -47.30
C PRO A 413 23.37 39.81 -48.60
N SER A 414 22.35 38.96 -48.72
CA SER A 414 21.38 39.02 -49.84
C SER A 414 20.38 37.85 -49.85
N THR A 415 19.16 38.21 -50.24
CA THR A 415 17.97 37.44 -50.59
C THR A 415 18.09 36.70 -51.93
N ARG A 416 17.42 35.55 -52.10
CA ARG A 416 16.79 35.18 -53.39
C ARG A 416 15.61 34.20 -53.25
N LYS A 417 14.52 34.53 -53.94
CA LYS A 417 13.27 33.78 -54.14
C LYS A 417 13.40 32.69 -55.21
N GLU A 418 12.45 31.74 -55.18
CA GLU A 418 11.48 31.40 -56.25
C GLU A 418 11.51 30.03 -56.97
N ARG A 419 10.28 29.47 -57.09
CA ARG A 419 9.65 28.57 -58.10
C ARG A 419 9.21 27.21 -57.52
N ILE A 420 7.91 26.93 -57.33
CA ILE A 420 6.76 26.75 -58.24
C ILE A 420 6.94 25.60 -59.25
N ALA A 421 6.15 24.53 -59.09
CA ALA A 421 5.43 23.87 -60.20
C ALA A 421 4.22 23.06 -59.66
N LYS A 422 3.03 23.38 -60.20
CA LYS A 422 1.74 22.70 -60.07
C LYS A 422 1.51 21.73 -61.25
N LYS A 423 0.70 20.69 -61.05
CA LYS A 423 -0.39 20.19 -61.94
C LYS A 423 -1.10 19.02 -61.21
N ASP A 424 -2.37 19.09 -60.79
CA ASP A 424 -3.66 19.02 -61.53
C ASP A 424 -3.68 17.85 -62.55
N LYS A 425 -4.69 16.97 -62.66
CA LYS A 425 -6.13 17.05 -62.31
C LYS A 425 -6.83 15.68 -62.59
N THR A 426 -7.85 15.36 -61.77
CA THR A 426 -9.19 14.74 -62.06
C THR A 426 -9.37 13.59 -63.07
N SER A 427 -10.10 12.53 -62.68
CA SER A 427 -11.54 12.33 -62.97
C SER A 427 -12.06 10.90 -62.64
N GLU A 428 -13.15 10.82 -61.88
CA GLU A 428 -14.18 9.74 -61.82
C GLU A 428 -15.04 9.73 -63.12
N PRO A 429 -15.91 8.73 -63.46
CA PRO A 429 -16.92 8.09 -62.57
C PRO A 429 -17.39 6.62 -62.83
N ASP A 430 -18.16 6.11 -61.85
CA ASP A 430 -19.35 5.20 -61.80
C ASP A 430 -19.54 3.90 -62.66
N VAL A 431 -19.64 2.73 -61.95
CA VAL A 431 -20.75 1.70 -61.78
C VAL A 431 -21.48 1.11 -63.05
N PRO A 432 -22.07 -0.14 -63.15
CA PRO A 432 -22.34 -1.28 -62.20
C PRO A 432 -22.17 -2.78 -62.71
N LEU A 433 -22.47 -3.74 -61.80
CA LEU A 433 -23.25 -5.01 -61.91
C LEU A 433 -22.63 -6.40 -62.32
N GLU A 434 -22.93 -7.37 -61.44
CA GLU A 434 -23.38 -8.79 -61.62
C GLU A 434 -22.45 -10.04 -61.70
N SER A 435 -22.73 -10.96 -60.74
CA SER A 435 -22.74 -12.44 -60.70
C SER A 435 -21.64 -13.33 -61.31
N ASN A 436 -21.10 -14.26 -60.50
CA ASN A 436 -21.33 -15.72 -60.66
C ASN A 436 -20.73 -16.58 -59.53
N GLU A 437 -21.51 -17.57 -59.10
CA GLU A 437 -21.14 -18.70 -58.24
C GLU A 437 -20.28 -19.73 -59.01
N THR A 438 -19.39 -20.46 -58.32
CA THR A 438 -19.28 -21.94 -58.33
C THR A 438 -18.09 -22.49 -57.53
N GLY A 439 -18.38 -23.41 -56.60
CA GLY A 439 -17.66 -24.69 -56.43
C GLY A 439 -16.33 -24.74 -55.67
N LEU A 440 -16.34 -25.07 -54.36
CA LEU A 440 -15.18 -25.66 -53.64
C LEU A 440 -15.63 -26.37 -52.34
N ALA A 441 -16.44 -27.42 -52.46
CA ALA A 441 -16.99 -28.18 -51.32
C ALA A 441 -16.26 -29.50 -50.93
N PRO A 442 -15.40 -30.16 -51.73
CA PRO A 442 -14.82 -31.45 -51.30
C PRO A 442 -13.45 -31.35 -50.60
N ILE A 443 -12.72 -30.23 -50.71
CA ILE A 443 -11.35 -30.11 -50.15
C ILE A 443 -11.38 -29.80 -48.65
N VAL A 444 -12.40 -29.09 -48.16
CA VAL A 444 -12.51 -28.67 -46.76
C VAL A 444 -12.81 -29.84 -45.80
N LYS A 445 -13.50 -30.88 -46.26
CA LYS A 445 -13.86 -32.04 -45.41
C LYS A 445 -12.67 -32.97 -45.09
N ALA A 446 -11.69 -33.10 -46.00
CA ALA A 446 -10.52 -33.93 -45.76
C ALA A 446 -9.53 -33.29 -44.77
N THR A 447 -9.39 -31.96 -44.81
CA THR A 447 -8.49 -31.23 -43.90
C THR A 447 -9.02 -31.18 -42.46
N LEU A 448 -10.34 -31.11 -42.28
CA LEU A 448 -10.97 -31.11 -40.95
C LEU A 448 -10.84 -32.46 -40.22
N PHE A 449 -10.80 -33.59 -40.94
CA PHE A 449 -10.69 -34.91 -40.31
C PHE A 449 -9.26 -35.23 -39.81
N GLY A 450 -8.24 -34.75 -40.52
CA GLY A 450 -6.82 -34.89 -40.13
C GLY A 450 -6.44 -34.02 -38.91
N VAL A 451 -7.00 -32.82 -38.80
CA VAL A 451 -6.73 -31.93 -37.64
C VAL A 451 -7.37 -32.47 -36.36
N ALA A 452 -8.56 -33.07 -36.45
CA ALA A 452 -9.25 -33.65 -35.29
C ALA A 452 -8.53 -34.88 -34.71
N THR A 453 -7.90 -35.70 -35.55
CA THR A 453 -7.16 -36.90 -35.11
C THR A 453 -5.83 -36.55 -34.46
N CYS A 454 -5.10 -35.55 -34.98
CA CYS A 454 -3.88 -35.04 -34.33
C CYS A 454 -4.17 -34.39 -32.96
N ALA A 455 -5.27 -33.66 -32.82
CA ALA A 455 -5.67 -33.07 -31.54
C ALA A 455 -6.01 -34.13 -30.47
N LEU A 456 -6.64 -35.24 -30.87
CA LEU A 456 -6.97 -36.35 -29.97
C LEU A 456 -5.72 -37.10 -29.47
N PHE A 457 -4.72 -37.32 -30.34
CA PHE A 457 -3.44 -37.91 -29.93
C PHE A 457 -2.64 -36.99 -28.99
N TRP A 458 -2.71 -35.67 -29.20
CA TRP A 458 -2.03 -34.71 -28.33
C TRP A 458 -2.68 -34.59 -26.95
N CYS A 459 -4.01 -34.63 -26.88
CA CYS A 459 -4.75 -34.63 -25.61
C CYS A 459 -4.48 -35.90 -24.77
N LEU A 460 -4.36 -37.06 -25.41
CA LEU A 460 -4.06 -38.32 -24.72
C LEU A 460 -2.59 -38.38 -24.24
N GLY A 461 -1.65 -37.83 -25.01
CA GLY A 461 -0.24 -37.74 -24.61
C GLY A 461 0.04 -36.74 -23.48
N MET A 462 -0.70 -35.62 -23.42
CA MET A 462 -0.52 -34.63 -22.34
C MET A 462 -1.11 -35.09 -21.00
N SER A 463 -2.17 -35.91 -21.03
CA SER A 463 -2.78 -36.47 -19.82
C SER A 463 -1.83 -37.39 -19.03
N SER A 464 -1.01 -38.19 -19.72
CA SER A 464 -0.03 -39.09 -19.08
C SER A 464 1.16 -38.32 -18.48
N ILE A 465 1.62 -37.24 -19.13
CA ILE A 465 2.69 -36.38 -18.62
C ILE A 465 2.24 -35.61 -17.38
N VAL A 466 1.03 -35.03 -17.38
CA VAL A 466 0.49 -34.32 -16.21
C VAL A 466 0.30 -35.27 -15.03
N SER A 467 -0.17 -36.50 -15.29
CA SER A 467 -0.30 -37.53 -14.25
C SER A 467 1.06 -37.95 -13.66
N ALA A 468 2.09 -38.09 -14.49
CA ALA A 468 3.45 -38.40 -14.05
C ALA A 468 4.07 -37.28 -13.21
N VAL A 469 3.87 -36.01 -13.58
CA VAL A 469 4.35 -34.84 -12.83
C VAL A 469 3.62 -34.70 -11.48
N MET A 470 2.31 -34.94 -11.45
CA MET A 470 1.53 -34.95 -10.21
C MET A 470 1.99 -36.06 -9.24
N PHE A 471 2.31 -37.24 -9.78
CA PHE A 471 2.80 -38.36 -8.99
C PHE A 471 4.22 -38.10 -8.44
N ALA A 472 5.12 -37.56 -9.27
CA ALA A 472 6.45 -37.16 -8.85
C ALA A 472 6.42 -36.04 -7.78
N GLY A 473 5.54 -35.05 -7.94
CA GLY A 473 5.35 -33.98 -6.95
C GLY A 473 4.85 -34.51 -5.60
N SER A 474 3.90 -35.45 -5.63
CA SER A 474 3.37 -36.08 -4.42
C SER A 474 4.42 -36.95 -3.71
N PHE A 475 5.26 -37.64 -4.48
CA PHE A 475 6.36 -38.44 -3.94
C PHE A 475 7.46 -37.58 -3.30
N VAL A 476 7.86 -36.47 -3.93
CA VAL A 476 8.84 -35.53 -3.38
C VAL A 476 8.30 -34.84 -2.13
N ALA A 477 7.01 -34.48 -2.09
CA ALA A 477 6.37 -33.91 -0.91
C ALA A 477 6.35 -34.91 0.27
N SER A 478 6.09 -36.19 -0.01
CA SER A 478 6.13 -37.25 1.01
C SER A 478 7.54 -37.47 1.56
N LEU A 479 8.56 -37.48 0.70
CA LEU A 479 9.96 -37.59 1.12
C LEU A 479 10.43 -36.38 1.93
N TYR A 480 10.01 -35.17 1.56
CA TYR A 480 10.32 -33.96 2.30
C TYR A 480 9.66 -33.94 3.69
N TYR A 481 8.43 -34.46 3.79
CA TYR A 481 7.71 -34.57 5.06
C TYR A 481 8.38 -35.57 6.01
N ASP A 482 8.76 -36.75 5.51
CA ASP A 482 9.49 -37.75 6.31
C ASP A 482 10.90 -37.28 6.72
N TYR A 483 11.61 -36.58 5.83
CA TYR A 483 12.89 -35.97 6.17
C TYR A 483 12.78 -34.97 7.33
N ARG A 484 11.73 -34.16 7.36
CA ARG A 484 11.51 -33.17 8.43
C ARG A 484 11.09 -33.80 9.75
N LYS A 485 10.41 -34.95 9.70
CA LYS A 485 9.94 -35.70 10.87
C LYS A 485 11.06 -36.45 11.60
N HIS A 486 12.20 -36.67 10.93
CA HIS A 486 13.32 -37.48 11.46
C HIS A 486 14.62 -36.71 11.71
N GLN A 487 14.58 -35.38 11.69
CA GLN A 487 15.68 -34.54 12.17
C GLN A 487 15.63 -34.42 13.70
N PRO A 488 16.64 -34.87 14.46
CA PRO A 488 16.76 -34.56 15.87
C PRO A 488 17.02 -33.05 16.05
N MET A 489 16.32 -32.42 17.00
CA MET A 489 16.50 -31.00 17.32
C MET A 489 17.95 -30.73 17.76
N LEU A 490 18.71 -30.03 16.91
CA LEU A 490 19.99 -29.45 17.30
C LEU A 490 19.72 -28.23 18.18
N THR A 491 19.98 -28.38 19.49
CA THR A 491 20.10 -27.28 20.44
C THR A 491 21.19 -26.31 20.01
N PRO A 492 20.95 -24.99 20.01
CA PRO A 492 22.01 -24.02 19.69
C PRO A 492 23.01 -23.92 20.85
N LEU A 493 24.29 -24.11 20.51
CA LEU A 493 25.46 -23.86 21.36
C LEU A 493 25.47 -22.39 21.83
N LYS A 494 25.36 -22.19 23.14
CA LYS A 494 25.68 -20.91 23.80
C LYS A 494 27.19 -20.71 23.76
N HIS A 495 27.67 -19.78 22.94
CA HIS A 495 28.98 -19.18 23.14
C HIS A 495 28.85 -18.05 24.17
N SER A 496 29.43 -18.30 25.35
CA SER A 496 29.78 -17.29 26.32
C SER A 496 30.89 -16.40 25.76
N ASN A 497 30.65 -15.10 25.67
CA ASN A 497 31.71 -14.11 25.74
C ASN A 497 31.31 -13.07 26.80
N GLN A 498 32.01 -13.13 27.93
CA GLN A 498 32.14 -12.03 28.86
C GLN A 498 32.84 -10.87 28.15
N GLN A 499 32.19 -9.71 28.04
CA GLN A 499 32.85 -8.40 28.16
C GLN A 499 31.82 -7.26 28.25
N ASN A 500 31.96 -6.47 29.33
CA ASN A 500 31.46 -5.13 29.59
C ASN A 500 29.94 -4.88 29.69
N SER A 501 29.45 -5.07 30.91
CA SER A 501 28.24 -4.49 31.47
C SER A 501 28.30 -2.96 31.52
N SER A 502 27.54 -2.29 30.65
CA SER A 502 26.99 -0.93 30.91
C SER A 502 25.93 -0.47 29.88
N SER A 503 25.56 -1.26 28.88
CA SER A 503 24.57 -0.86 27.85
C SER A 503 23.13 -1.37 28.06
N SER A 504 22.90 -2.37 28.92
CA SER A 504 21.58 -3.04 29.04
C SER A 504 20.52 -2.27 29.85
N GLN A 505 20.91 -1.23 30.58
CA GLN A 505 19.94 -0.36 31.28
C GLN A 505 19.41 0.77 30.36
N ASN A 506 20.13 1.12 29.29
CA ASN A 506 19.73 2.18 28.35
C ASN A 506 18.70 1.70 27.32
N GLU A 507 18.78 0.45 26.85
CA GLU A 507 17.81 -0.09 25.87
C GLU A 507 16.41 -0.26 26.49
N ASN A 508 16.33 -0.70 27.75
CA ASN A 508 15.05 -0.84 28.46
C ASN A 508 14.34 0.51 28.74
N ALA A 509 15.10 1.59 28.94
CA ALA A 509 14.52 2.94 29.10
C ALA A 509 13.99 3.50 27.77
N ILE A 510 14.70 3.24 26.67
CA ILE A 510 14.31 3.65 25.30
C ILE A 510 13.06 2.89 24.84
N ASP A 511 12.97 1.59 25.12
CA ASP A 511 11.79 0.79 24.77
C ASP A 511 10.58 1.11 25.67
N SER A 512 10.81 1.54 26.92
CA SER A 512 9.74 2.03 27.80
C SER A 512 9.13 3.35 27.28
N VAL A 513 9.96 4.32 26.90
CA VAL A 513 9.50 5.58 26.25
C VAL A 513 8.77 5.28 24.95
N ARG A 514 9.29 4.38 24.10
CA ARG A 514 8.60 3.95 22.87
C ARG A 514 7.26 3.28 23.15
N SER A 515 7.15 2.47 24.20
CA SER A 515 5.89 1.82 24.57
C SER A 515 4.86 2.78 25.15
N ASN A 516 5.30 3.85 25.84
CA ASN A 516 4.42 4.84 26.46
C ASN A 516 3.98 5.96 25.48
N LEU A 517 4.83 6.33 24.51
CA LEU A 517 4.49 7.20 23.37
C LEU A 517 3.28 6.70 22.56
N TRP A 518 2.92 5.42 22.73
CA TRP A 518 1.82 4.76 22.03
C TRP A 518 0.69 4.29 22.93
N LYS A 519 0.67 4.62 24.23
CA LYS A 519 -0.56 4.49 25.04
C LYS A 519 -1.38 5.76 24.86
N PRO A 520 -2.47 5.76 24.08
CA PRO A 520 -3.32 6.93 24.06
C PRO A 520 -4.05 7.03 25.42
N SER A 521 -3.95 8.19 26.06
CA SER A 521 -4.85 8.59 27.14
C SER A 521 -6.24 8.86 26.57
N PHE A 522 -7.03 7.81 26.38
CA PHE A 522 -8.47 7.90 26.09
C PHE A 522 -9.27 7.64 27.36
N GLU A 523 -9.25 8.60 28.28
CA GLU A 523 -10.40 8.88 29.14
C GLU A 523 -10.84 10.32 28.87
N LEU A 524 -11.67 10.50 27.84
CA LEU A 524 -12.45 11.72 27.68
C LEU A 524 -13.89 11.40 28.02
N SER A 525 -14.33 11.99 29.14
CA SER A 525 -15.67 11.93 29.68
C SER A 525 -16.74 12.19 28.62
N LEU A 526 -17.65 11.23 28.46
CA LEU A 526 -18.98 11.44 27.89
C LEU A 526 -19.75 12.40 28.81
N ASN A 527 -19.59 13.72 28.59
CA ASN A 527 -20.55 14.75 28.97
C ASN A 527 -20.15 16.06 28.29
N ASN A 528 -20.83 16.35 27.17
CA ASN A 528 -21.08 17.65 26.53
C ASN A 528 -21.12 17.48 25.00
N GLN A 529 -22.19 16.87 24.51
CA GLN A 529 -22.69 17.11 23.17
C GLN A 529 -23.95 17.94 23.28
N ASP A 530 -23.79 19.26 23.25
CA ASP A 530 -24.84 20.16 22.76
C ASP A 530 -24.16 21.39 22.16
N ASN A 531 -24.69 21.81 21.01
CA ASN A 531 -24.27 22.91 20.15
C ASN A 531 -23.10 22.63 19.20
N LEU A 532 -23.44 22.29 17.96
CA LEU A 532 -23.04 23.01 16.72
C LEU A 532 -23.71 22.34 15.51
N ARG A 533 -24.87 22.87 15.09
CA ARG A 533 -25.48 22.58 13.77
C ARG A 533 -24.86 23.51 12.71
N PRO A 534 -24.52 23.04 11.50
CA PRO A 534 -24.25 23.91 10.37
C PRO A 534 -25.56 24.37 9.69
N PRO A 535 -25.59 25.54 9.03
CA PRO A 535 -26.82 26.09 8.46
C PRO A 535 -27.17 25.42 7.13
N TYR A 536 -28.45 25.07 6.99
CA TYR A 536 -29.07 24.59 5.76
C TYR A 536 -29.28 25.74 4.76
N THR A 537 -28.86 25.53 3.52
CA THR A 537 -29.28 26.31 2.36
C THR A 537 -30.73 25.99 2.02
N GLN A 538 -31.61 27.00 2.06
CA GLN A 538 -33.00 26.91 1.67
C GLN A 538 -33.14 26.66 0.17
N VAL A 539 -33.82 25.58 -0.21
CA VAL A 539 -34.35 25.38 -1.56
C VAL A 539 -35.85 25.61 -1.50
N ASN A 540 -36.31 26.63 -2.22
CA ASN A 540 -37.71 26.98 -2.42
C ASN A 540 -38.47 25.80 -3.07
N GLN A 541 -39.47 25.29 -2.36
CA GLN A 541 -40.53 24.46 -2.93
C GLN A 541 -41.51 25.37 -3.69
N LYS A 542 -41.77 25.06 -4.96
CA LYS A 542 -43.05 25.36 -5.59
C LYS A 542 -43.48 24.23 -6.54
N THR A 543 -44.54 23.57 -6.09
CA THR A 543 -45.69 23.09 -6.87
C THR A 543 -45.61 21.69 -7.48
N LEU A 544 -46.34 20.77 -6.84
CA LEU A 544 -46.91 19.54 -7.40
C LEU A 544 -47.71 19.80 -8.68
N ARG A 545 -47.63 18.87 -9.64
CA ARG A 545 -48.84 18.34 -10.30
C ARG A 545 -48.60 16.92 -10.82
N LEU A 546 -49.55 16.05 -10.48
CA LEU A 546 -49.70 14.67 -10.90
C LEU A 546 -49.85 14.53 -12.42
N ARG A 547 -49.14 13.56 -13.01
CA ARG A 547 -49.68 12.45 -13.81
C ARG A 547 -48.61 11.40 -14.04
#